data_AF-A0A972L6M9-F1
#
_entry.id   AF-A0A972L6M9-F1
#
_cell.length_a   1.000
_cell.length_b   1.000
_cell.length_c   1.000
_cell.angle_alpha   90.00
_cell.angle_beta   90.00
_cell.angle_gamma   90.00
#
_symmetry.space_group_name_H-M   'P 1'
#
loop_
_entity.id
_entity.type
_entity.pdbx_description
1 polymer ?
#
loop_
_entity_poly.entity_id
_entity_poly.type
_entity_poly.pdbx_seq_one_letter_code
_entity_poly.pdbx_strand_id
1 'polypeptide(L)' 'MHYAPGKMTPEIMKVFSLSSTLGFEDQVKFLSMLTSLQDSERKQDLIERTLAGERVWEEKQATSTVENHSR' A
#
# COMPACT_ATOMS: atom_id res chain seq x y z
N MET A 1 -5.17 20.74 15.26
CA MET A 1 -5.66 20.03 14.05
C MET A 1 -6.75 19.06 14.50
N HIS A 2 -7.99 19.22 14.00
CA HIS A 2 -9.11 18.34 14.38
C HIS A 2 -9.16 17.14 13.43
N TYR A 3 -8.91 15.94 13.95
CA TYR A 3 -9.21 14.70 13.24
C TYR A 3 -10.73 14.45 13.30
N ALA A 4 -11.39 14.45 12.14
CA ALA A 4 -12.78 14.04 12.02
C ALA A 4 -12.85 12.50 12.08
N PRO A 5 -13.60 11.90 13.02
CA PRO A 5 -13.78 10.45 13.08
C PRO A 5 -14.47 9.97 11.80
N GLY A 6 -13.90 8.96 11.12
CA GLY A 6 -14.55 8.26 10.01
C GLY A 6 -14.04 8.55 8.59
N LYS A 7 -13.05 9.44 8.41
CA LYS A 7 -12.40 9.63 7.09
C LYS A 7 -11.14 8.77 6.99
N MET A 8 -11.08 7.88 5.99
CA MET A 8 -9.84 7.18 5.64
C MET A 8 -8.76 8.21 5.30
N THR A 9 -7.55 8.00 5.80
CA THR A 9 -6.41 8.85 5.44
C THR A 9 -5.97 8.56 3.98
N PRO A 10 -5.30 9.49 3.30
CA PRO A 10 -4.76 9.26 1.95
C PRO A 10 -3.91 7.98 1.84
N GLU A 11 -3.12 7.68 2.87
CA GLU A 11 -2.28 6.50 2.95
C GLU A 11 -3.12 5.22 2.99
N ILE A 12 -4.18 5.20 3.79
CA ILE A 12 -5.11 4.05 3.88
C ILE A 12 -5.85 3.87 2.55
N MET A 13 -6.29 4.96 1.90
CA MET A 13 -6.92 4.88 0.58
C MET A 13 -5.97 4.29 -0.46
N LYS A 14 -4.69 4.70 -0.44
CA LYS A 14 -3.68 4.16 -1.36
C LYS A 14 -3.40 2.68 -1.09
N VAL A 15 -3.22 2.29 0.17
CA VAL A 15 -3.05 0.89 0.58
C VAL A 15 -4.26 0.03 0.16
N PHE A 16 -5.48 0.55 0.30
CA PHE A 16 -6.68 -0.13 -0.18
C PHE A 16 -6.65 -0.31 -1.70
N SER A 17 -6.31 0.74 -2.45
CA SER A 17 -6.16 0.66 -3.90
C SER A 17 -5.11 -0.38 -4.31
N LEU A 18 -3.96 -0.42 -3.64
CA LEU A 18 -2.92 -1.43 -3.89
C LEU A 18 -3.39 -2.85 -3.59
N SER A 19 -4.19 -3.05 -2.53
CA SER A 19 -4.73 -4.37 -2.22
C SER A 19 -5.62 -4.93 -3.34
N SER A 20 -6.25 -4.06 -4.14
CA SER A 20 -7.10 -4.48 -5.27
C SER A 20 -6.34 -5.06 -6.46
N THR A 21 -5.01 -4.87 -6.51
CA THR A 21 -4.16 -5.50 -7.54
C THR A 21 -3.74 -6.91 -7.17
N LEU A 22 -4.04 -7.37 -5.95
CA LEU A 22 -3.79 -8.73 -5.48
C LEU A 22 -4.88 -9.69 -5.98
N GLY A 23 -4.57 -10.99 -5.99
CA GLY A 23 -5.60 -12.01 -6.14
C GLY A 23 -6.59 -11.95 -4.96
N PHE A 24 -7.84 -12.38 -5.19
CA PHE A 24 -8.93 -12.26 -4.20
C PHE A 24 -8.57 -12.80 -2.81
N GLU A 25 -7.94 -13.98 -2.74
CA GLU A 25 -7.55 -14.59 -1.47
C GLU A 25 -6.51 -13.74 -0.72
N ASP A 26 -5.51 -13.22 -1.43
CA ASP A 26 -4.45 -12.40 -0.86
C ASP A 26 -4.95 -11.01 -0.46
N GLN A 27 -5.88 -10.45 -1.25
CA GLN A 27 -6.58 -9.21 -0.90
C GLN A 27 -7.35 -9.37 0.41
N VAL A 28 -8.13 -10.44 0.56
CA VAL A 28 -8.89 -10.71 1.79
C VAL A 28 -7.96 -10.91 2.99
N LYS A 29 -6.88 -11.69 2.84
CA LYS A 29 -5.89 -11.87 3.92
C LYS A 29 -5.25 -10.56 4.34
N PHE A 30 -4.83 -9.74 3.37
CA PHE A 30 -4.19 -8.46 3.65
C PHE A 30 -5.12 -7.48 4.37
N LEU A 31 -6.35 -7.31 3.89
CA LEU A 31 -7.34 -6.42 4.52
C LEU A 31 -7.75 -6.92 5.91
N SER A 32 -7.86 -8.25 6.09
CA SER A 32 -8.12 -8.85 7.41
C SER A 32 -6.97 -8.61 8.39
N MET A 33 -5.72 -8.71 7.93
CA MET A 33 -4.55 -8.37 8.73
C MET A 33 -4.56 -6.88 9.12
N LEU A 34 -4.82 -5.99 8.16
CA LEU A 34 -4.84 -4.54 8.41
C LEU A 34 -5.93 -4.10 9.41
N THR A 35 -7.08 -4.77 9.39
CA THR A 35 -8.22 -4.47 10.27
C THR A 35 -8.14 -5.14 11.64
N SER A 36 -7.44 -6.28 11.75
CA SER A 36 -7.25 -7.00 13.02
C SER A 36 -6.13 -6.42 13.90
N LEU A 37 -5.25 -5.59 13.33
CA LEU A 37 -4.25 -4.85 14.10
C LEU A 37 -4.92 -3.77 14.96
N GLN A 38 -5.07 -4.07 16.25
CA GLN A 38 -5.54 -3.11 17.27
C GLN A 38 -4.45 -2.13 17.70
N ASP A 39 -3.18 -2.52 17.53
CA ASP A 39 -2.01 -1.70 17.82
C ASP A 39 -1.78 -0.69 16.68
N SER A 40 -1.85 0.59 17.01
CA SER A 40 -1.67 1.68 16.05
C SER A 40 -0.28 1.73 15.44
N GLU A 41 0.78 1.38 16.18
CA GLU A 41 2.15 1.38 15.65
C GLU A 41 2.33 0.25 14.64
N ARG A 42 1.87 -0.96 14.96
CA ARG A 42 1.94 -2.10 14.04
C ARG A 42 1.11 -1.89 12.77
N LYS A 43 -0.06 -1.25 12.91
CA LYS A 43 -0.90 -0.90 11.78
C LYS A 43 -0.21 0.13 10.87
N GLN A 44 0.44 1.12 11.46
CA GLN A 44 1.22 2.12 10.74
C GLN A 44 2.44 1.50 10.04
N ASP A 45 3.19 0.61 10.71
CA ASP A 45 4.31 -0.13 10.10
C ASP A 45 3.87 -0.91 8.86
N LEU A 46 2.73 -1.61 8.94
CA LEU A 46 2.20 -2.36 7.81
C LEU A 46 1.86 -1.44 6.62
N ILE A 47 1.23 -0.29 6.89
CA ILE A 47 0.91 0.72 5.87
C ILE A 47 2.20 1.24 5.22
N GLU A 48 3.20 1.60 6.02
CA GLU A 48 4.47 2.15 5.54
C GLU A 48 5.23 1.15 4.67
N ARG A 49 5.25 -0.12 5.07
CA ARG A 49 5.88 -1.20 4.30
C ARG A 49 5.18 -1.44 2.97
N THR A 50 3.85 -1.41 2.93
CA THR A 50 3.09 -1.51 1.68
C THR A 50 3.42 -0.35 0.74
N LEU A 51 3.44 0.88 1.24
CA LEU A 51 3.77 2.07 0.45
C LEU A 51 5.24 2.11 0.00
N ALA A 52 6.17 1.60 0.81
CA ALA A 52 7.56 1.45 0.42
C ALA A 52 7.72 0.43 -0.71
N GLY A 53 7.02 -0.70 -0.61
CA GLY A 53 7.01 -1.73 -1.66
C GLY A 53 6.50 -1.20 -2.99
N GLU A 54 5.43 -0.41 -2.97
CA GLU A 54 4.89 0.25 -4.17
C GLU A 54 5.92 1.16 -4.83
N ARG A 55 6.57 2.07 -4.08
CA ARG A 55 7.58 2.98 -4.61
C ARG A 55 8.73 2.23 -5.29
N VAL A 56 9.24 1.18 -4.64
CA VAL A 56 10.32 0.35 -5.21
C VAL A 56 9.86 -0.34 -6.49
N TRP A 57 8.61 -0.78 -6.56
CA TRP A 57 8.05 -1.39 -7.77
C TRP A 57 7.92 -0.36 -8.90
N GLU A 58 7.39 0.83 -8.63
CA GLU A 58 7.29 1.95 -9.58
C GLU A 58 8.66 2.36 -10.14
N GLU A 59 9.67 2.49 -9.27
CA GLU A 59 11.05 2.81 -9.64
C GLU A 59 11.63 1.76 -10.61
N LYS A 60 11.43 0.47 -10.31
CA LYS A 60 11.91 -0.63 -11.18
C LYS A 60 11.24 -0.63 -12.56
N GLN A 61 9.96 -0.29 -12.63
CA GLN A 61 9.24 -0.18 -13.89
C GLN A 61 9.73 1.03 -14.71
N ALA A 62 9.99 2.15 -14.05
CA ALA A 62 10.52 3.35 -14.68
C ALA A 62 11.93 3.12 -15.26
N THR A 63 12.84 2.50 -14.51
CA THR A 63 14.20 2.22 -14.99
C THR A 63 14.23 1.20 -16.13
N SER A 64 13.41 0.14 -16.06
CA SER A 64 13.32 -0.88 -17.12
C SER A 64 12.79 -0.32 -18.44
N THR A 65 11.97 0.73 -18.38
CA THR A 65 11.41 1.40 -19.57
C THR A 65 12.48 2.26 -20.28
N VAL A 66 13.39 2.89 -19.53
CA VAL A 66 14.47 3.73 -20.06
C VAL A 66 15.57 2.88 -20.73
N GLU A 67 15.89 1.72 -20.17
CA GLU A 67 16.91 0.81 -20.73
C GLU A 67 16.48 0.18 -22.07
N ASN A 68 15.18 -0.10 -22.26
CA ASN A 68 14.66 -0.66 -23.52
C ASN A 68 14.55 0.36 -24.66
N HIS A 69 14.42 1.66 -24.37
CA HIS A 69 14.37 2.71 -25.41
C HIS A 69 15.76 3.22 -25.84
N SER A 70 16.83 2.77 -25.18
CA SER A 70 18.22 3.18 -25.46
C SER A 70 19.01 2.10 -26.23
N ARG A 71 18.34 1.02 -26.67
CA ARG A 71 18.89 -0.05 -27.52
C ARG A 71 18.33 0.06 -28.93
#